data_AF-A0A7X1P2A1-F1
#
_entry.id   AF-A0A7X1P2A1-F1
#
_cell.length_a   1.000
_cell.length_b   1.000
_cell.length_c   1.000
_cell.angle_alpha   90.00
_cell.angle_beta   90.00
_cell.angle_gamma   90.00
#
_symmetry.space_group_name_H-M   'P 1'
#
loop_
_entity.id
_entity.type
_entity.pdbx_description
1 polymer ?
#
loop_
_entity_poly.entity_id
_entity_poly.type
_entity_poly.pdbx_seq_one_letter_code
_entity_poly.pdbx_strand_id
1 'polypeptide(L)'
;MQEALDAQARLREDRSALVLAALDAESAALASRTGYAAADVERYFTGRAANVEVPQPKLQAFGKVTYSAAALADLERICVELEADDPTLAANSVALIAAAMSELATRPALGRPAEEGLRERVVSRGRTGYVALYRHLELDDCVLIVAIRHRYAAGYPRTE
;
A
#
# COMPACT_ATOMS: atom_id res chain seq x y z
N MET A 1 4.78 21.65 25.16
CA MET A 1 3.65 20.80 25.60
C MET A 1 2.48 20.91 24.64
N GLN A 2 2.00 22.13 24.33
CA GLN A 2 0.95 22.38 23.33
C GLN A 2 1.31 21.82 21.93
N GLU A 3 2.49 22.17 21.42
CA GLU A 3 2.94 21.74 20.08
C GLU A 3 3.02 20.21 19.90
N ALA A 4 3.41 19.48 20.95
CA ALA A 4 3.46 18.03 20.94
C ALA A 4 2.06 17.39 20.92
N LEU A 5 1.10 18.01 21.63
CA LEU A 5 -0.30 17.58 21.61
C LEU A 5 -0.96 17.88 20.27
N ASP A 6 -0.70 19.05 19.68
CA ASP A 6 -1.19 19.42 18.35
C ASP A 6 -0.63 18.48 17.27
N ALA A 7 0.66 18.12 17.36
CA ALA A 7 1.28 17.15 16.48
C ALA A 7 0.64 15.75 16.61
N GLN A 8 0.38 15.28 17.84
CA GLN A 8 -0.31 14.01 18.07
C GLN A 8 -1.76 14.02 17.56
N ALA A 9 -2.47 15.14 17.69
CA ALA A 9 -3.83 15.29 17.18
C ALA A 9 -3.86 15.16 15.65
N ARG A 10 -2.94 15.84 14.94
CA ARG A 10 -2.81 15.75 13.48
C ARG A 10 -2.52 14.33 13.01
N LEU A 11 -1.57 13.65 13.66
CA LEU A 11 -1.22 12.26 13.32
C LEU A 11 -2.41 11.31 13.49
N ARG A 12 -3.26 11.54 14.50
CA ARG A 12 -4.48 10.75 14.73
C ARG A 12 -5.54 11.03 13.68
N GLU A 13 -5.72 12.29 13.30
CA GLU A 13 -6.66 12.69 12.24
C GLU A 13 -6.24 12.10 10.88
N ASP A 14 -4.95 12.22 10.53
CA ASP A 14 -4.37 11.62 9.32
C ASP A 14 -4.58 10.10 9.31
N ARG A 15 -4.38 9.45 10.46
CA ARG A 15 -4.61 8.02 10.62
C ARG A 15 -6.09 7.65 10.41
N SER A 16 -7.01 8.38 11.02
CA SER A 16 -8.45 8.14 10.85
C SER A 16 -8.90 8.37 9.40
N ALA A 17 -8.40 9.42 8.75
CA ALA A 17 -8.70 9.69 7.34
C ALA A 17 -8.17 8.57 6.42
N LEU A 18 -6.97 8.05 6.70
CA LEU A 18 -6.41 6.91 6.00
C LEU A 18 -7.28 5.66 6.15
N VAL A 19 -7.71 5.34 7.38
CA VAL A 19 -8.55 4.16 7.64
C VAL A 19 -9.89 4.29 6.93
N LEU A 20 -10.54 5.46 6.99
CA LEU A 20 -11.81 5.68 6.29
C LEU A 20 -11.67 5.50 4.77
N ALA A 21 -10.65 6.11 4.15
CA ALA A 21 -10.39 5.94 2.73
C ALA A 21 -10.07 4.48 2.36
N ALA A 22 -9.39 3.74 3.25
CA ALA A 22 -9.11 2.32 3.06
C ALA A 22 -10.37 1.47 3.09
N LEU A 23 -11.34 1.79 3.96
CA LEU A 23 -12.63 1.09 4.02
C LEU A 23 -13.51 1.39 2.80
N ASP A 24 -13.51 2.62 2.30
CA ASP A 24 -14.18 2.96 1.04
C ASP A 24 -13.59 2.18 -0.13
N ALA A 25 -12.26 2.11 -0.21
CA ALA A 25 -11.57 1.33 -1.23
C ALA A 25 -11.84 -0.18 -1.10
N GLU A 26 -11.94 -0.70 0.13
CA GLU A 26 -12.34 -2.07 0.41
C GLU A 26 -13.76 -2.33 -0.09
N SER A 27 -14.72 -1.50 0.32
CA SER A 27 -16.13 -1.60 -0.06
C SER A 27 -16.31 -1.61 -1.58
N ALA A 28 -15.64 -0.69 -2.28
CA ALA A 28 -15.67 -0.62 -3.73
C ALA A 28 -15.13 -1.89 -4.41
N ALA A 29 -13.99 -2.40 -3.94
CA ALA A 29 -13.38 -3.61 -4.47
C ALA A 29 -14.23 -4.86 -4.20
N LEU A 30 -14.86 -4.96 -3.02
CA LEU A 30 -15.77 -6.05 -2.68
C LEU A 30 -17.06 -6.01 -3.51
N ALA A 31 -17.59 -4.82 -3.78
CA ALA A 31 -18.77 -4.64 -4.61
C ALA A 31 -18.53 -5.07 -6.07
N SER A 32 -17.36 -4.73 -6.64
CA SER A 32 -17.00 -5.13 -8.00
C SER A 32 -16.43 -6.56 -8.08
N ARG A 33 -15.93 -7.10 -6.96
CA ARG A 33 -15.14 -8.34 -6.86
C ARG A 33 -13.93 -8.35 -7.81
N THR A 34 -13.34 -7.16 -7.99
CA THR A 34 -12.21 -6.98 -8.90
C THR A 34 -11.14 -6.09 -8.31
N GLY A 35 -9.91 -6.30 -8.77
CA GLY A 35 -8.76 -5.48 -8.45
C GLY A 35 -7.59 -5.79 -9.37
N TYR A 36 -6.41 -5.30 -9.02
CA TYR A 36 -5.20 -5.46 -9.80
C TYR A 36 -4.32 -6.55 -9.19
N ALA A 37 -4.01 -7.60 -9.95
CA ALA A 37 -3.19 -8.69 -9.42
C ALA A 37 -1.77 -8.22 -9.09
N ALA A 38 -1.23 -8.69 -7.97
CA ALA A 38 0.10 -8.31 -7.51
C ALA A 38 1.19 -8.55 -8.56
N ALA A 39 1.10 -9.65 -9.32
CA ALA A 39 2.06 -9.96 -10.38
C ALA A 39 2.06 -8.92 -11.53
N ASP A 40 0.88 -8.39 -11.89
CA ASP A 40 0.78 -7.37 -12.93
C ASP A 40 1.25 -6.00 -12.43
N VAL A 41 0.96 -5.67 -11.17
CA VAL A 41 1.47 -4.48 -10.49
C VAL A 41 3.01 -4.52 -10.43
N GLU A 42 3.59 -5.63 -9.98
CA GLU A 42 5.05 -5.83 -9.91
C GLU A 42 5.69 -5.73 -11.30
N ARG A 43 5.10 -6.37 -12.32
CA ARG A 43 5.58 -6.29 -13.70
C ARG A 43 5.54 -4.85 -14.22
N TYR A 44 4.45 -4.12 -13.98
CA TYR A 44 4.28 -2.74 -14.42
C TYR A 44 5.37 -1.82 -13.86
N PHE A 45 5.59 -1.84 -12.55
CA PHE A 45 6.59 -0.99 -11.93
C PHE A 45 8.04 -1.41 -12.22
N THR A 46 8.30 -2.72 -12.37
CA THR A 46 9.61 -3.21 -12.82
C THR A 46 9.90 -2.78 -14.26
N GLY A 47 8.91 -2.87 -15.14
CA GLY A 47 9.01 -2.38 -16.52
C GLY A 47 9.30 -0.89 -16.60
N ARG A 48 8.55 -0.10 -15.82
CA ARG A 48 8.74 1.35 -15.69
C ARG A 48 10.18 1.69 -15.24
N ALA A 49 10.68 1.02 -14.20
CA ALA A 49 12.05 1.19 -13.72
C ALA A 49 13.12 0.87 -14.78
N ALA A 50 12.87 -0.14 -15.61
CA ALA A 50 13.75 -0.55 -16.70
C ALA A 50 13.57 0.29 -17.98
N ASN A 51 12.68 1.30 -17.99
CA ASN A 51 12.25 2.03 -19.19
C ASN A 51 11.76 1.10 -20.32
N VAL A 52 11.13 -0.02 -19.95
CA VAL A 52 10.50 -0.96 -20.87
C VAL A 52 9.01 -0.66 -20.91
N GLU A 53 8.45 -0.57 -22.10
CA GLU A 53 7.01 -0.39 -22.27
C GLU A 53 6.27 -1.65 -21.81
N VAL A 54 5.55 -1.53 -20.70
CA VAL A 54 4.75 -2.60 -20.11
C VAL A 54 3.31 -2.12 -20.03
N PRO A 55 2.33 -2.94 -20.44
CA PRO A 55 0.93 -2.57 -20.36
C PRO A 55 0.53 -2.27 -18.91
N GLN A 56 -0.36 -1.30 -18.73
CA GLN A 56 -0.90 -0.99 -17.41
C GLN A 56 -1.62 -2.22 -16.81
N PRO A 57 -1.56 -2.39 -15.47
CA PRO A 57 -2.30 -3.43 -14.78
C PRO A 57 -3.79 -3.34 -15.13
N LYS A 58 -4.39 -4.47 -15.48
CA LYS A 58 -5.82 -4.52 -15.82
C LYS A 58 -6.62 -4.96 -14.61
N LEU A 59 -7.83 -4.42 -14.53
CA LEU A 59 -8.79 -4.82 -13.52
C LEU A 59 -9.27 -6.25 -13.83
N GLN A 60 -9.21 -7.13 -12.84
CA GLN A 60 -9.57 -8.54 -12.99
C GLN A 60 -10.13 -9.11 -11.70
N ALA A 61 -10.64 -10.34 -11.76
CA ALA A 61 -11.12 -11.05 -10.58
C ALA A 61 -9.99 -11.21 -9.54
N PHE A 62 -10.37 -11.32 -8.26
CA PHE A 62 -9.43 -11.49 -7.17
C PHE A 62 -8.51 -12.69 -7.37
N GLY A 63 -7.20 -12.44 -7.21
CA GLY A 63 -6.20 -13.47 -7.04
C GLY A 63 -5.72 -13.57 -5.59
N LYS A 64 -4.65 -14.33 -5.35
CA LYS A 64 -4.05 -14.51 -4.01
C LYS A 64 -3.70 -13.19 -3.31
N VAL A 65 -3.17 -12.23 -4.08
CA VAL A 65 -2.91 -10.87 -3.61
C VAL A 65 -3.40 -9.92 -4.69
N THR A 66 -4.27 -8.99 -4.29
CA THR A 66 -4.94 -8.06 -5.18
C THR A 66 -4.87 -6.65 -4.60
N TYR A 67 -4.62 -5.66 -5.44
CA TYR A 67 -4.64 -4.25 -5.07
C TYR A 67 -5.99 -3.63 -5.43
N SER A 68 -6.53 -2.81 -4.54
CA SER A 68 -7.62 -1.89 -4.86
C SER A 68 -7.13 -0.79 -5.81
N ALA A 69 -8.06 -0.08 -6.44
CA ALA A 69 -7.72 1.09 -7.25
C ALA A 69 -7.00 2.18 -6.44
N ALA A 70 -7.41 2.38 -5.20
CA ALA A 70 -6.75 3.33 -4.30
C ALA A 70 -5.31 2.89 -4.01
N ALA A 71 -5.07 1.62 -3.69
CA ALA A 71 -3.73 1.11 -3.41
C ALA A 71 -2.80 1.19 -4.63
N LEU A 72 -3.32 0.98 -5.84
CA LEU A 72 -2.54 1.17 -7.07
C LEU A 72 -2.18 2.65 -7.29
N ALA A 73 -3.15 3.55 -7.17
CA ALA A 73 -2.93 5.00 -7.29
C ALA A 73 -1.94 5.50 -6.22
N ASP A 74 -1.96 4.91 -5.03
CA ASP A 74 -1.02 5.20 -3.97
C ASP A 74 0.43 4.86 -4.36
N LEU A 75 0.65 3.71 -4.98
CA LEU A 75 1.96 3.32 -5.51
C LEU A 75 2.42 4.25 -6.63
N GLU A 76 1.53 4.60 -7.56
CA GLU A 76 1.84 5.55 -8.63
C GLU A 76 2.25 6.91 -8.07
N ARG A 77 1.51 7.43 -7.09
CA ARG A 77 1.84 8.70 -6.43
C ARG A 77 3.21 8.62 -5.75
N ILE A 78 3.49 7.55 -4.99
CA ILE A 78 4.80 7.34 -4.36
C ILE A 78 5.92 7.30 -5.41
N CYS A 79 5.68 6.64 -6.54
CA CYS A 79 6.64 6.55 -7.64
C CYS A 79 6.95 7.95 -8.21
N VAL A 80 5.91 8.72 -8.56
CA VAL A 80 6.06 10.08 -9.13
C VAL A 80 6.73 11.03 -8.14
N GLU A 81 6.36 10.98 -6.86
CA GLU A 81 6.98 11.81 -5.81
C GLU A 81 8.48 11.56 -5.70
N LEU A 82 8.89 10.29 -5.72
CA LEU A 82 10.31 9.93 -5.60
C LEU A 82 11.09 10.13 -6.90
N GLU A 83 10.46 9.97 -8.07
CA GLU A 83 11.10 10.15 -9.37
C GLU A 83 11.62 11.58 -9.57
N ALA A 84 10.98 12.56 -8.94
CA ALA A 84 11.41 13.97 -8.99
C ALA A 84 12.80 14.18 -8.37
N ASP A 85 13.15 13.41 -7.35
CA ASP A 85 14.43 13.49 -6.64
C ASP A 85 15.43 12.43 -7.12
N ASP A 86 15.01 11.16 -7.16
CA ASP A 86 15.84 10.01 -7.54
C ASP A 86 14.99 8.89 -8.18
N PRO A 87 15.01 8.75 -9.52
CA PRO A 87 14.29 7.70 -10.24
C PRO A 87 14.69 6.27 -9.81
N THR A 88 15.96 6.07 -9.44
CA THR A 88 16.45 4.76 -8.98
C THR A 88 15.91 4.46 -7.59
N LEU A 89 15.81 5.47 -6.73
CA LEU A 89 15.18 5.33 -5.42
C LEU A 89 13.69 4.98 -5.57
N ALA A 90 12.97 5.65 -6.48
CA ALA A 90 11.56 5.41 -6.76
C ALA A 90 11.29 3.96 -7.18
N ALA A 91 12.01 3.50 -8.21
CA ALA A 91 11.94 2.13 -8.71
C ALA A 91 12.17 1.10 -7.60
N ASN A 92 13.25 1.27 -6.83
CA ASN A 92 13.60 0.35 -5.74
C ASN A 92 12.56 0.36 -4.61
N SER A 93 11.97 1.52 -4.29
CA SER A 93 10.94 1.61 -3.24
C SER A 93 9.67 0.87 -3.65
N VAL A 94 9.19 1.07 -4.88
CA VAL A 94 7.98 0.40 -5.35
C VAL A 94 8.20 -1.11 -5.50
N ALA A 95 9.35 -1.53 -6.05
CA ALA A 95 9.70 -2.95 -6.13
C ALA A 95 9.73 -3.61 -4.75
N LEU A 96 10.29 -2.93 -3.75
CA LEU A 96 10.31 -3.42 -2.36
C LEU A 96 8.90 -3.56 -1.77
N ILE A 97 8.02 -2.56 -2.00
CA ILE A 97 6.63 -2.62 -1.54
C ILE A 97 5.89 -3.78 -2.22
N ALA A 98 6.01 -3.89 -3.55
CA ALA A 98 5.35 -4.93 -4.33
C ALA A 98 5.78 -6.34 -3.87
N ALA A 99 7.09 -6.57 -3.72
CA ALA A 99 7.63 -7.83 -3.21
C ALA A 99 7.10 -8.17 -1.80
N ALA A 100 7.04 -7.17 -0.91
CA ALA A 100 6.51 -7.37 0.44
C ALA A 100 5.01 -7.70 0.47
N MET A 101 4.23 -7.22 -0.50
CA MET A 101 2.82 -7.60 -0.64
C MET A 101 2.67 -9.01 -1.24
N SER A 102 3.52 -9.37 -2.21
CA SER A 102 3.53 -10.73 -2.78
C SER A 102 3.79 -11.81 -1.73
N GLU A 103 4.58 -11.52 -0.68
CA GLU A 103 4.75 -12.43 0.46
C GLU A 103 3.44 -12.75 1.21
N LEU A 104 2.45 -11.85 1.18
CA LEU A 104 1.17 -12.05 1.86
C LEU A 104 0.34 -13.16 1.21
N ALA A 105 0.62 -13.53 -0.05
CA ALA A 105 -0.04 -14.62 -0.76
C ALA A 105 0.01 -15.95 -0.01
N THR A 106 1.10 -16.17 0.74
CA THR A 106 1.33 -17.42 1.50
C THR A 106 1.28 -17.20 3.01
N ARG A 107 1.50 -15.96 3.46
CA ARG A 107 1.58 -15.62 4.88
C ARG A 107 0.72 -14.37 5.18
N PRO A 108 -0.61 -14.45 5.05
CA PRO A 108 -1.51 -13.32 5.31
C PRO A 108 -1.46 -12.84 6.76
N ALA A 109 -0.93 -13.65 7.69
CA ALA A 109 -0.74 -13.30 9.09
C ALA A 109 0.46 -12.36 9.37
N LEU A 110 1.34 -12.09 8.40
CA LEU A 110 2.55 -11.26 8.60
C LEU A 110 2.29 -9.81 9.02
N GLY A 111 1.14 -9.26 8.62
CA GLY A 111 0.72 -7.94 9.08
C GLY A 111 0.32 -7.93 10.55
N ARG A 112 0.33 -6.74 11.14
CA ARG A 112 -0.18 -6.54 12.50
C ARG A 112 -1.68 -6.20 12.41
N PRO A 113 -2.53 -6.65 13.34
CA PRO A 113 -3.91 -6.18 13.41
C PRO A 113 -3.97 -4.65 13.50
N ALA A 114 -4.93 -4.06 12.80
CA ALA A 114 -5.18 -2.63 12.72
C ALA A 114 -6.66 -2.33 13.02
N GLU A 115 -7.06 -1.07 12.91
CA GLU A 115 -8.43 -0.61 13.06
C GLU A 115 -9.39 -1.32 12.08
N GLU A 116 -10.65 -1.47 12.48
CA GLU A 116 -11.74 -2.01 11.65
C GLU A 116 -11.49 -3.41 11.08
N GLY A 117 -10.58 -4.19 11.68
CA GLY A 117 -10.24 -5.54 11.21
C GLY A 117 -9.30 -5.55 10.00
N LEU A 118 -8.76 -4.39 9.62
CA LEU A 118 -7.64 -4.29 8.69
C LEU A 118 -6.36 -4.83 9.34
N ARG A 119 -5.35 -5.03 8.50
CA ARG A 119 -4.00 -5.42 8.91
C ARG A 119 -2.99 -4.50 8.26
N GLU A 120 -1.90 -4.26 8.97
CA GLU A 120 -0.82 -3.40 8.49
C GLU A 120 0.42 -4.22 8.16
N ARG A 121 0.92 -4.07 6.93
CA ARG A 121 2.26 -4.53 6.57
C ARG A 121 3.20 -3.34 6.51
N VAL A 122 4.11 -3.27 7.48
CA VAL A 122 5.21 -2.29 7.46
C VAL A 122 6.32 -2.81 6.56
N VAL A 123 6.70 -2.01 5.57
CA VAL A 123 7.83 -2.22 4.66
C VAL A 123 8.89 -1.17 5.00
N SER A 124 10.00 -1.60 5.58
CA SER A 124 11.06 -0.68 6.05
C SER A 124 12.21 -0.60 5.05
N ARG A 125 12.68 0.62 4.76
CA ARG A 125 13.87 0.88 3.93
C ARG A 125 14.72 1.98 4.59
N GLY A 126 15.61 1.59 5.51
CA GLY A 126 16.46 2.55 6.21
C GLY A 126 15.64 3.62 6.95
N ARG A 127 15.80 4.90 6.57
CA ARG A 127 15.11 6.05 7.21
C ARG A 127 13.73 6.35 6.62
N THR A 128 13.30 5.66 5.56
CA THR A 128 11.95 5.76 4.99
C THR A 128 11.23 4.43 5.15
N GLY A 129 9.92 4.48 5.36
CA GLY A 129 9.12 3.28 5.55
C GLY A 129 7.75 3.49 4.94
N TYR A 130 7.16 2.40 4.47
CA TYR A 130 5.80 2.39 3.95
C TYR A 130 4.94 1.47 4.80
N VAL A 131 3.66 1.80 4.86
CA VAL A 131 2.65 0.98 5.50
C VAL A 131 1.60 0.67 4.46
N ALA A 132 1.33 -0.61 4.26
CA ALA A 132 0.22 -1.08 3.46
C ALA A 132 -0.89 -1.56 4.40
N LEU A 133 -2.09 -1.04 4.21
CA LEU A 133 -3.30 -1.56 4.83
C LEU A 133 -3.89 -2.63 3.92
N TYR A 134 -4.28 -3.75 4.50
CA TYR A 134 -4.88 -4.84 3.77
C TYR A 134 -5.91 -5.61 4.58
N ARG A 135 -6.77 -6.36 3.90
CA ARG A 135 -7.67 -7.35 4.49
C ARG A 135 -7.39 -8.74 3.94
N HIS A 136 -7.49 -9.74 4.82
CA HIS A 136 -7.54 -11.13 4.42
C HIS A 136 -8.99 -11.54 4.22
N LEU A 137 -9.38 -11.78 2.96
CA LEU A 137 -10.69 -12.24 2.55
C LEU A 137 -10.69 -13.77 2.52
N GLU A 138 -10.95 -14.40 3.66
CA GLU A 138 -10.81 -15.86 3.82
C GLU A 138 -11.68 -16.67 2.84
N LEU A 139 -12.88 -16.19 2.54
CA LEU A 139 -13.80 -16.83 1.59
C LEU A 139 -13.29 -16.82 0.15
N ASP A 140 -12.47 -15.82 -0.18
CA ASP A 140 -11.89 -15.61 -1.51
C ASP A 140 -10.45 -16.11 -1.59
N ASP A 141 -9.86 -16.57 -0.48
CA ASP A 141 -8.45 -16.93 -0.37
C ASP A 141 -7.53 -15.81 -0.96
N CYS A 142 -7.91 -14.57 -0.63
CA CYS A 142 -7.38 -13.35 -1.21
C CYS A 142 -6.90 -12.39 -0.13
N VAL A 143 -5.75 -11.78 -0.36
CA VAL A 143 -5.27 -10.62 0.37
C VAL A 143 -5.55 -9.37 -0.46
N LEU A 144 -6.49 -8.56 -0.01
CA LEU A 144 -6.85 -7.30 -0.66
C LEU A 144 -6.04 -6.15 -0.03
N ILE A 145 -5.12 -5.57 -0.78
CA ILE A 145 -4.39 -4.36 -0.41
C ILE A 145 -5.29 -3.17 -0.71
N VAL A 146 -5.60 -2.37 0.32
CA VAL A 146 -6.62 -1.30 0.21
C VAL A 146 -6.02 0.10 0.19
N ALA A 147 -4.86 0.30 0.83
CA ALA A 147 -4.15 1.57 0.82
C ALA A 147 -2.65 1.38 1.07
N ILE A 148 -1.83 2.27 0.52
CA ILE A 148 -0.37 2.31 0.75
C ILE A 148 0.04 3.74 1.07
N ARG A 149 0.78 3.94 2.16
CA ARG A 149 1.22 5.26 2.60
C ARG A 149 2.65 5.26 3.07
N HIS A 150 3.27 6.43 3.00
CA HIS A 150 4.52 6.68 3.72
C HIS A 150 4.24 6.62 5.22
N ARG A 151 5.16 6.03 6.00
CA ARG A 151 5.01 5.78 7.44
C ARG A 151 4.73 7.07 8.22
N TYR A 152 5.33 8.18 7.83
CA TYR A 152 5.08 9.51 8.44
C TYR A 152 3.70 10.08 8.13
N ALA A 153 3.18 9.86 6.93
CA ALA A 153 1.80 10.20 6.55
C ALA A 153 0.77 9.19 7.08
N ALA A 154 1.23 8.09 7.69
CA ALA A 154 0.39 7.05 8.29
C ALA A 154 0.31 7.17 9.83
N GLY A 155 0.80 8.28 10.41
CA GLY A 155 0.70 8.54 11.85
C GLY A 155 1.89 8.07 12.70
N TYR A 156 2.99 7.60 12.10
CA TYR A 156 4.15 7.11 12.86
C TYR A 156 5.22 8.20 13.09
N PRO A 157 5.83 8.29 14.28
CA PRO A 157 6.89 9.24 14.57
C PRO A 157 8.17 8.93 13.79
N ARG A 158 8.97 9.97 13.51
CA ARG A 158 10.35 9.83 13.02
C ARG A 158 11.22 9.30 14.16
N THR A 159 11.48 7.99 14.15
CA THR A 159 12.51 7.43 15.04
C THR A 159 13.87 7.87 14.49
N GLU A 160 14.62 8.61 15.31
CA GLU A 160 15.97 9.13 15.00
C GLU A 160 17.02 8.02 14.93
#